data_AF-A0A7S2SL85-F1
#
_entry.id   AF-A0A7S2SL85-F1
#
_cell.length_a   1.000
_cell.length_b   1.000
_cell.length_c   1.000
_cell.angle_alpha   90.00
_cell.angle_beta   90.00
_cell.angle_gamma   90.00
#
_symmetry.space_group_name_H-M   'P 1'
#
loop_
_entity.id
_entity.type
_entity.pdbx_description
1 polymer ?
#
loop_
_entity_poly.entity_id
_entity_poly.type
_entity_poly.pdbx_seq_one_letter_code
_entity_poly.pdbx_strand_id
1 'polypeptide(L)'
;TYRPTVDHHISRIETLKSLLNKHGAPGSKGCASPNDLVPLNSHDDESLLDLHPHLYPIAVSSSTGNYVCALRRAYADDADYESSNNAPWPIVESKINGVGYNLLAVNSEHF
;
A
#
# COMPACT_ATOMS: atom_id res chain seq x y z
N THR A 1 -11.96 -0.41 -37.37
CA THR A 1 -11.75 0.34 -36.11
C THR A 1 -11.36 -0.64 -35.04
N TYR A 2 -10.08 -0.70 -34.66
CA TYR A 2 -9.58 -1.58 -33.60
C TYR A 2 -10.02 -0.99 -32.25
N ARG A 3 -10.94 -1.66 -31.55
CA ARG A 3 -11.23 -1.36 -30.15
C ARG A 3 -10.27 -2.18 -29.31
N PRO A 4 -9.32 -1.58 -28.58
CA PRO A 4 -8.54 -2.34 -27.62
C PRO A 4 -9.50 -2.89 -26.56
N THR A 5 -9.57 -4.21 -26.46
CA THR A 5 -10.17 -4.90 -25.32
C THR A 5 -9.28 -4.63 -24.12
N VAL A 6 -9.78 -3.87 -23.15
CA VAL A 6 -9.11 -3.69 -21.85
C VAL A 6 -9.15 -5.04 -21.15
N ASP A 7 -7.98 -5.64 -20.97
CA ASP A 7 -7.85 -6.91 -20.27
C ASP A 7 -8.09 -6.66 -18.78
N HIS A 8 -9.22 -7.14 -18.25
CA HIS A 8 -9.66 -6.92 -16.87
C HIS A 8 -8.87 -7.76 -15.83
N HIS A 9 -7.75 -8.38 -16.20
CA HIS A 9 -6.98 -9.31 -15.35
C HIS A 9 -5.79 -8.70 -14.60
N ILE A 10 -5.51 -7.39 -14.74
CA ILE A 10 -4.41 -6.76 -13.99
C ILE A 10 -4.92 -6.25 -12.65
N SER A 11 -4.58 -6.96 -11.58
CA SER A 11 -4.84 -6.51 -10.20
C SER A 11 -3.97 -5.29 -9.87
N ARG A 12 -4.62 -4.16 -9.57
CA ARG A 12 -3.95 -2.89 -9.24
C ARG A 12 -2.98 -3.03 -8.05
N ILE A 13 -3.36 -3.81 -7.05
CA ILE A 13 -2.51 -4.05 -5.87
C ILE A 13 -1.26 -4.87 -6.23
N GLU A 14 -1.38 -5.82 -7.16
CA GLU A 14 -0.24 -6.61 -7.63
C GLU A 14 0.70 -5.77 -8.49
N THR A 15 0.16 -4.88 -9.32
CA THR A 15 0.97 -3.87 -10.03
C THR A 15 1.73 -2.99 -9.05
N LEU A 16 1.06 -2.46 -8.03
CA LEU A 16 1.69 -1.62 -7.01
C LEU A 16 2.79 -2.37 -6.26
N LYS A 17 2.53 -3.60 -5.83
CA LYS A 17 3.54 -4.48 -5.19
C LYS A 17 4.76 -4.67 -6.09
N SER A 18 4.56 -4.93 -7.38
CA SER A 18 5.65 -5.08 -8.34
C SER A 18 6.47 -3.81 -8.50
N LEU A 19 5.82 -2.64 -8.60
CA LEU A 19 6.48 -1.35 -8.71
C LEU A 19 7.28 -1.02 -7.44
N LEU A 20 6.68 -1.21 -6.26
CA LEU A 20 7.32 -0.99 -4.96
C LEU A 20 8.53 -1.92 -4.78
N ASN A 21 8.41 -3.19 -5.11
CA ASN A 21 9.55 -4.11 -5.07
C ASN A 21 10.68 -3.62 -5.99
N LYS A 22 10.36 -3.28 -7.25
CA LYS A 22 11.37 -2.90 -8.24
C LYS A 22 12.06 -1.57 -7.94
N HIS A 23 11.34 -0.59 -7.40
CA HIS A 23 11.82 0.79 -7.30
C HIS A 23 11.98 1.31 -5.86
N GLY A 24 11.49 0.57 -4.86
CA GLY A 24 11.28 1.12 -3.53
C GLY A 24 10.08 2.08 -3.51
N ALA A 25 9.86 2.70 -2.35
CA ALA A 25 8.85 3.71 -2.11
C ALA A 25 9.50 5.12 -2.06
N PRO A 26 9.36 5.93 -3.12
CA PRO A 26 9.93 7.28 -3.15
C PRO A 26 9.45 8.13 -1.97
N GLY A 27 10.36 8.92 -1.37
CA GLY A 27 10.06 9.77 -0.22
C GLY A 27 9.97 9.04 1.13
N SER A 28 10.02 7.70 1.13
CA SER A 28 10.13 6.90 2.35
C SER A 28 11.54 6.97 2.94
N LYS A 29 11.66 6.84 4.27
CA LYS A 29 12.96 6.77 4.96
C LYS A 29 13.48 5.34 5.04
N GLY A 30 12.62 4.36 5.27
CA GLY A 30 12.98 2.96 5.43
C GLY A 30 12.62 2.06 4.25
N CYS A 31 11.80 2.54 3.32
CA CYS A 31 11.31 1.73 2.20
C CYS A 31 11.78 2.23 0.82
N ALA A 32 12.72 3.19 0.74
CA ALA A 32 13.12 3.83 -0.51
C ALA A 32 14.01 2.97 -1.43
N SER A 33 14.60 1.88 -0.92
CA SER A 33 15.60 1.11 -1.66
C SER A 33 14.95 0.17 -2.70
N PRO A 34 15.46 0.15 -3.94
CA PRO A 34 15.07 -0.86 -4.93
C PRO A 34 15.33 -2.28 -4.46
N ASN A 35 14.43 -3.21 -4.78
CA ASN A 35 14.47 -4.65 -4.43
C ASN A 35 14.49 -4.96 -2.93
N ASP A 36 14.23 -3.97 -2.07
CA ASP A 36 14.20 -4.15 -0.63
C ASP A 36 12.79 -4.46 -0.09
N LEU A 37 11.76 -4.09 -0.85
CA LEU A 37 10.37 -4.29 -0.46
C LEU A 37 9.87 -5.67 -0.85
N VAL A 38 9.56 -6.48 0.16
CA VAL A 38 8.96 -7.81 0.03
C VAL A 38 7.44 -7.65 0.09
N PRO A 39 6.69 -8.04 -0.96
CA PRO A 39 5.24 -7.93 -0.97
C PRO A 39 4.58 -8.88 0.03
N LEU A 40 3.51 -8.40 0.68
CA LEU A 40 2.72 -9.18 1.65
C LEU A 40 1.43 -9.66 0.96
N ASN A 41 1.14 -10.95 1.09
CA ASN A 41 0.02 -11.59 0.39
C ASN A 41 -1.16 -11.93 1.31
N SER A 42 -0.96 -11.91 2.62
CA SER A 42 -1.98 -12.26 3.61
C SER A 42 -1.86 -11.38 4.85
N HIS A 43 -3.01 -11.06 5.42
CA HIS A 43 -3.14 -10.30 6.67
C HIS A 43 -2.98 -11.14 7.93
N ASP A 44 -2.89 -12.47 7.79
CA ASP A 44 -3.00 -13.42 8.90
C ASP A 44 -1.68 -13.60 9.67
N ASP A 45 -0.70 -12.74 9.43
CA ASP A 45 0.51 -12.70 10.25
C ASP A 45 0.17 -11.99 11.57
N GLU A 46 0.26 -12.69 12.69
CA GLU A 46 -0.02 -12.11 14.02
C GLU A 46 0.83 -10.87 14.31
N SER A 47 2.01 -10.78 13.70
CA SER A 47 2.89 -9.62 13.77
C SER A 47 2.28 -8.34 13.16
N LEU A 48 1.27 -8.46 12.29
CA LEU A 48 0.58 -7.33 11.68
C LEU A 48 -0.56 -6.80 12.58
N LEU A 49 -0.95 -7.50 13.65
CA LEU A 49 -1.96 -7.03 14.62
C LEU A 49 -1.52 -5.75 15.35
N ASP A 50 -0.21 -5.52 15.43
CA ASP A 50 0.37 -4.33 16.05
C ASP A 50 0.40 -3.10 15.10
N LEU A 51 0.00 -3.25 13.84
CA LEU A 51 -0.22 -2.12 12.94
C LEU A 51 -1.55 -1.43 13.28
N HIS A 52 -1.60 -0.13 13.06
CA HIS A 52 -2.82 0.64 13.25
C HIS A 52 -3.97 0.03 12.41
N PRO A 53 -5.20 -0.14 12.95
CA PRO A 53 -6.27 -0.93 12.33
C PRO A 53 -6.73 -0.42 10.95
N HIS A 54 -6.42 0.85 10.64
CA HIS A 54 -6.70 1.46 9.34
C HIS A 54 -5.57 1.28 8.32
N LEU A 55 -4.50 0.57 8.65
CA LEU A 55 -3.41 0.30 7.73
C LEU A 55 -3.61 -1.07 7.08
N TYR A 56 -3.61 -1.06 5.76
CA TYR A 56 -3.53 -2.23 4.92
C TYR A 56 -2.06 -2.44 4.51
N PRO A 57 -1.33 -3.41 5.08
CA PRO A 57 0.06 -3.67 4.74
C PRO A 57 0.17 -4.20 3.30
N ILE A 58 1.09 -3.63 2.53
CA ILE A 58 1.32 -3.96 1.12
C ILE A 58 2.68 -4.66 0.96
N ALA A 59 3.71 -4.11 1.62
CA ALA A 59 5.06 -4.64 1.57
C ALA A 59 5.83 -4.28 2.85
N VAL A 60 6.88 -5.05 3.13
CA VAL A 60 7.83 -4.79 4.22
C VAL A 60 9.24 -4.67 3.67
N SER A 61 10.01 -3.72 4.20
CA SER A 61 11.42 -3.56 3.89
C SER A 61 12.22 -4.66 4.59
N SER A 62 12.97 -5.44 3.81
CA SER A 62 13.87 -6.47 4.34
C SER A 62 15.03 -5.88 5.14
N SER A 63 15.43 -4.65 4.81
CA SER A 63 16.58 -3.98 5.42
C SER A 63 16.23 -3.21 6.70
N THR A 64 15.03 -2.63 6.79
CA THR A 64 14.65 -1.76 7.92
C THR A 64 13.51 -2.31 8.78
N GLY A 65 12.73 -3.26 8.24
CA GLY A 65 11.50 -3.74 8.87
C GLY A 65 10.34 -2.72 8.83
N ASN A 66 10.49 -1.61 8.10
CA ASN A 66 9.39 -0.67 7.89
C ASN A 66 8.38 -1.22 6.87
N TYR A 67 7.12 -0.85 7.05
CA TYR A 67 6.02 -1.29 6.22
C TYR A 67 5.57 -0.16 5.30
N VAL A 68 5.30 -0.51 4.05
CA VAL A 68 4.48 0.29 3.14
C VAL A 68 3.04 -0.21 3.27
N CYS A 69 2.14 0.70 3.63
CA CYS A 69 0.74 0.40 3.83
C CYS A 69 -0.13 1.32 2.95
N ALA A 70 -1.29 0.84 2.55
CA ALA A 70 -2.39 1.73 2.19
C ALA A 70 -3.14 2.15 3.46
N LEU A 71 -3.48 3.42 3.54
CA LEU A 71 -4.30 3.96 4.62
C LEU A 71 -5.78 3.87 4.22
N ARG A 72 -6.52 2.95 4.84
CA ARG A 72 -7.98 2.94 4.83
C ARG A 72 -8.45 4.20 5.57
N ARG A 73 -9.40 4.96 5.03
CA ARG A 73 -9.81 6.22 5.68
C ARG A 73 -10.52 5.91 7.00
N ALA A 74 -10.06 6.54 8.07
CA ALA A 74 -10.71 6.57 9.39
C ALA A 74 -11.97 7.45 9.47
N TYR A 75 -12.24 8.25 8.43
CA TYR A 75 -13.11 9.44 8.51
C TYR A 75 -14.23 9.45 7.47
N ALA A 76 -14.83 8.31 7.20
CA ALA A 76 -16.11 8.30 6.50
C ALA A 76 -17.07 7.42 7.30
N ASP A 77 -18.02 8.06 7.96
CA ASP A 77 -19.28 7.40 8.38
C ASP A 77 -20.06 6.84 7.16
N ASP A 78 -19.55 7.02 5.93
CA ASP A 78 -20.02 6.35 4.73
C ASP A 78 -19.48 4.92 4.64
N ALA A 79 -20.34 3.97 4.96
CA ALA A 79 -20.15 2.54 4.68
C ALA A 79 -19.85 2.24 3.19
N ASP A 80 -20.13 3.20 2.29
CA ASP A 80 -19.96 3.05 0.85
C ASP A 80 -18.57 3.49 0.31
N TYR A 81 -17.67 4.00 1.16
CA TYR A 81 -16.34 4.44 0.70
C TYR A 81 -15.40 3.26 0.40
N GLU A 82 -15.37 2.23 1.25
CA GLU A 82 -14.57 1.01 1.02
C GLU A 82 -15.09 0.20 -0.18
N SER A 83 -16.37 0.34 -0.54
CA SER A 83 -16.98 -0.26 -1.73
C SER A 83 -16.89 0.63 -2.98
N SER A 84 -16.42 1.87 -2.83
CA SER A 84 -16.21 2.80 -3.95
C SER A 84 -14.95 2.43 -4.72
N ASN A 85 -15.13 1.90 -5.93
CA ASN A 85 -14.04 1.57 -6.86
C ASN A 85 -13.12 2.77 -7.23
N ASN A 86 -13.48 4.00 -6.85
CA ASN A 86 -12.76 5.24 -7.14
C ASN A 86 -12.25 5.96 -5.87
N ALA A 87 -12.36 5.34 -4.70
CA ALA A 87 -11.81 5.90 -3.48
C ALA A 87 -10.27 5.91 -3.57
N PRO A 88 -9.58 7.05 -3.35
CA PRO A 88 -8.12 7.04 -3.30
C PRO A 88 -7.64 6.24 -2.09
N TRP A 89 -6.60 5.42 -2.30
CA TRP A 89 -5.88 4.68 -1.25
C TRP A 89 -4.53 5.36 -1.02
N PRO A 90 -4.40 6.28 -0.04
CA PRO A 90 -3.13 6.92 0.25
C PRO A 90 -2.10 5.87 0.66
N ILE A 91 -0.87 6.01 0.17
CA ILE A 91 0.24 5.15 0.56
C ILE A 91 1.01 5.84 1.67
N VAL A 92 1.29 5.09 2.72
CA VAL A 92 2.01 5.54 3.91
C VAL A 92 3.12 4.57 4.25
N GLU A 93 4.13 5.06 4.96
CA GLU A 93 5.14 4.28 5.64
C GLU A 93 4.78 4.18 7.13
N SER A 94 4.87 2.99 7.70
CA SER A 94 4.66 2.74 9.12
C SER A 94 5.69 1.76 9.67
N LYS A 95 5.80 1.71 10.99
CA LYS A 95 6.65 0.76 11.70
C LYS A 95 5.87 0.18 12.86
N ILE A 96 5.93 -1.14 13.03
CA ILE A 96 5.37 -1.81 14.22
C ILE A 96 6.00 -1.20 15.48
N ASN A 97 5.18 -0.90 16.49
CA ASN A 97 5.56 -0.19 17.71
C ASN A 97 6.14 1.23 17.48
N GLY A 98 5.96 1.79 16.29
CA GLY A 98 6.33 3.16 15.94
C GLY A 98 5.21 4.16 16.20
N VAL A 99 5.56 5.46 16.23
CA VAL A 99 4.56 6.52 16.40
C VAL A 99 3.99 6.91 15.04
N GLY A 100 2.71 6.58 14.83
CA GLY A 100 1.94 7.02 13.66
C GLY A 100 2.42 6.44 12.33
N TYR A 101 2.20 7.18 11.25
CA TYR A 101 2.62 6.84 9.90
C TYR A 101 3.09 8.09 9.16
N ASN A 102 3.95 7.90 8.15
CA ASN A 102 4.42 8.95 7.26
C ASN A 102 3.71 8.84 5.91
N LEU A 103 3.03 9.89 5.48
CA LEU A 103 2.32 9.91 4.20
C LEU A 103 3.32 9.99 3.05
N LEU A 104 3.24 9.04 2.12
CA LEU A 104 4.11 8.97 0.93
C LEU A 104 3.40 9.48 -0.32
N ALA A 105 2.15 9.06 -0.53
CA ALA A 105 1.35 9.47 -1.68
C ALA A 105 -0.13 9.58 -1.31
N VAL A 106 -0.78 10.66 -1.75
CA VAL A 106 -2.22 10.90 -1.52
C VAL A 106 -3.11 10.18 -2.54
N ASN A 107 -2.54 9.74 -3.67
CA ASN A 107 -3.27 9.14 -4.76
C ASN A 107 -2.39 8.06 -5.41
N SER A 108 -2.66 6.79 -5.08
CA SER A 108 -2.01 5.64 -5.70
C SER A 108 -2.54 5.32 -7.10
N GLU A 109 -3.55 6.06 -7.59
CA GLU A 109 -4.20 5.85 -8.89
C GLU A 109 -3.66 6.77 -10.01
N HIS A 110 -2.74 7.67 -9.70
CA HIS A 110 -2.15 8.65 -10.62
C HIS A 110 -0.63 8.44 -10.84
N PHE A 111 -0.19 7.18 -10.93
CA PHE A 111 1.19 6.83 -11.31
C PHE A 111 1.23 5.77 -12.40
#